data_AF-L8HMB5-F1
#
_entry.id   AF-L8HMB5-F1
#
_cell.length_a   1.000
_cell.length_b   1.000
_cell.length_c   1.000
_cell.angle_alpha   90.00
_cell.angle_beta   90.00
_cell.angle_gamma   90.00
#
_symmetry.space_group_name_H-M   'P 1'
#
loop_
_entity.id
_entity.type
_entity.pdbx_description
1 polymer ?
#
loop_
_entity_poly.entity_id
_entity_poly.type
_entity_poly.pdbx_seq_one_letter_code
_entity_poly.pdbx_strand_id
1 'polypeptide(L)'
;MKPAKKKLVPNTSSVTERWKKKVAIKKTKILQAIAVSENSGYTTEFKGNNERIKELEKSYNEAARLARALMRDEQSYASASLAMGEQLSAIGAPEKLKSIAGPALVQFAGVQTTLGQAREEFCKEAMSYVNAIERFTKEEITLARRAKQRFRESRIQFDTASSQLQSQLSSKTDKPLELFSAYTHYHYAKRKYNRRLIEASNRLSDAIEMKEFVVLEHYVQYMRAQLEHLRAAYQHLYNLDSYITELQMYIHKQREQSAEQKAQKEELKRQRAILAEQNKYRPLVELLANPDLAVVGAICVSAGADQAQTLETLVQILDAYKLTLPIIYIGITKEVSETDTAATLFRGNTTATKLMTAFTRLTGRPYMLATLQSLMNEFMASNDGYEVFATPLQPRGVHTDR
;
A
#
# COMPACT_ATOMS: atom_id res chain seq x y z
N MET A 1 -43.88 72.38 -11.42
CA MET A 1 -44.66 71.12 -11.55
C MET A 1 -44.87 70.54 -10.15
N LYS A 2 -46.14 70.35 -9.74
CA LYS A 2 -46.50 69.84 -8.39
C LYS A 2 -46.45 68.29 -8.37
N PRO A 3 -45.94 67.64 -7.31
CA PRO A 3 -45.91 66.18 -7.24
C PRO A 3 -47.29 65.64 -6.85
N ALA A 4 -47.71 64.60 -7.58
CA ALA A 4 -48.98 63.91 -7.39
C ALA A 4 -48.97 63.04 -6.12
N LYS A 5 -49.99 63.20 -5.28
CA LYS A 5 -50.23 62.40 -4.08
C LYS A 5 -50.56 60.95 -4.46
N LYS A 6 -49.67 60.00 -4.14
CA LYS A 6 -49.93 58.55 -4.16
C LYS A 6 -50.99 58.21 -3.10
N LYS A 7 -52.14 57.69 -3.52
CA LYS A 7 -53.16 57.10 -2.64
C LYS A 7 -52.64 55.78 -2.06
N LEU A 8 -52.54 55.72 -0.74
CA LEU A 8 -52.29 54.50 0.03
C LEU A 8 -53.48 53.55 -0.10
N VAL A 9 -53.25 52.36 -0.66
CA VAL A 9 -54.23 51.27 -0.70
C VAL A 9 -54.17 50.54 0.66
N PRO A 10 -55.30 50.28 1.34
CA PRO A 10 -55.30 49.60 2.63
C PRO A 10 -54.84 48.14 2.48
N ASN A 11 -53.87 47.75 3.32
CA ASN A 11 -53.29 46.41 3.33
C ASN A 11 -54.26 45.38 3.96
N THR A 12 -55.06 44.73 3.12
CA THR A 12 -56.07 43.72 3.50
C THR A 12 -55.48 42.37 3.93
N SER A 13 -54.18 42.13 3.73
CA SER A 13 -53.50 40.87 4.10
C SER A 13 -53.45 40.62 5.62
N SER A 14 -53.46 41.68 6.44
CA SER A 14 -53.28 41.58 7.89
C SER A 14 -54.48 40.97 8.63
N VAL A 15 -55.69 41.11 8.09
CA VAL A 15 -56.93 40.64 8.75
C VAL A 15 -57.09 39.13 8.56
N THR A 16 -56.81 38.62 7.36
CA THR A 16 -56.88 37.19 7.05
C THR A 16 -55.87 36.36 7.82
N GLU A 17 -54.65 36.87 8.04
CA GLU A 17 -53.65 36.20 8.88
C GLU A 17 -54.06 36.19 10.35
N ARG A 18 -54.61 37.30 10.87
CA ARG A 18 -55.09 37.37 12.26
C ARG A 18 -56.21 36.38 12.53
N TRP A 19 -57.11 36.18 11.56
CA TRP A 19 -58.21 35.22 11.66
C TRP A 19 -57.71 33.77 11.63
N LYS A 20 -56.81 33.44 10.69
CA LYS A 20 -56.14 32.12 10.64
C LYS A 20 -55.41 31.80 11.95
N LYS A 21 -54.70 32.77 12.52
CA LYS A 21 -53.98 32.62 13.80
C LYS A 21 -54.93 32.40 14.98
N LYS A 22 -56.06 33.14 15.04
CA LYS A 22 -57.09 32.94 16.08
C LYS A 22 -57.79 31.59 15.97
N VAL A 23 -58.10 31.12 14.75
CA VAL A 23 -58.67 29.78 14.52
C VAL A 23 -57.69 28.69 14.91
N ALA A 24 -56.41 28.83 14.55
CA ALA A 24 -55.36 27.90 14.95
C ALA A 24 -55.21 27.80 16.48
N ILE A 25 -55.16 28.94 17.19
CA ILE A 25 -55.05 28.97 18.66
C ILE A 25 -56.26 28.33 19.34
N LYS A 26 -57.49 28.62 18.87
CA LYS A 26 -58.70 27.96 19.38
C LYS A 26 -58.68 26.45 19.13
N LYS A 27 -58.25 26.02 17.94
CA LYS A 27 -58.10 24.60 17.60
C LYS A 27 -57.08 23.91 18.53
N THR A 28 -55.95 24.55 18.81
CA THR A 28 -54.93 24.00 19.73
C THR A 28 -55.43 23.90 21.17
N LYS A 29 -56.14 24.91 21.69
CA LYS A 29 -56.75 24.86 23.03
C LYS A 29 -57.80 23.76 23.16
N ILE A 30 -58.64 23.59 22.14
CA ILE A 30 -59.63 22.51 22.10
C ILE A 30 -58.92 21.14 22.08
N LEU A 31 -57.87 20.99 21.27
CA LEU A 31 -57.08 19.75 21.20
C LEU A 31 -56.35 19.44 22.52
N GLN A 32 -55.88 20.45 23.25
CA GLN A 32 -55.27 20.29 24.57
C GLN A 32 -56.31 19.91 25.64
N ALA A 33 -57.49 20.53 25.64
CA ALA A 33 -58.58 20.15 26.55
C ALA A 33 -59.09 18.73 26.28
N ILE A 34 -59.17 18.32 25.01
CA ILE A 34 -59.47 16.95 24.61
C ILE A 34 -58.36 15.99 25.07
N ALA A 35 -57.08 16.36 24.96
CA ALA A 35 -55.97 15.52 25.43
C ALA A 35 -55.99 15.30 26.96
N VAL A 36 -56.53 16.23 27.74
CA VAL A 36 -56.71 16.04 29.19
C VAL A 36 -57.91 15.12 29.47
N SER A 37 -59.02 15.27 28.74
CA SER A 37 -60.17 14.34 28.86
C SER A 37 -59.88 12.96 28.30
N GLU A 38 -58.89 12.83 27.41
CA GLU A 38 -58.43 11.56 26.84
C GLU A 38 -58.16 10.54 27.96
N ASN A 39 -57.72 10.95 29.16
CA ASN A 39 -57.38 9.99 30.21
C ASN A 39 -58.53 9.21 30.87
N SER A 40 -59.79 9.66 30.81
CA SER A 40 -60.87 9.13 31.66
C SER A 40 -61.80 8.08 31.02
N GLY A 41 -61.63 7.73 29.74
CA GLY A 41 -62.60 6.88 29.00
C GLY A 41 -62.01 5.76 28.14
N TYR A 42 -60.70 5.50 28.20
CA TYR A 42 -60.09 4.38 27.48
C TYR A 42 -59.93 3.18 28.40
N THR A 43 -60.06 1.98 27.82
CA THR A 43 -59.44 0.80 28.43
C THR A 43 -57.92 1.04 28.51
N THR A 44 -57.30 0.58 29.60
CA THR A 44 -55.84 0.61 29.78
C THR A 44 -55.13 -0.04 28.60
N GLU A 45 -55.73 -1.11 28.06
CA GLU A 45 -55.29 -1.82 26.86
C GLU A 45 -55.24 -0.95 25.60
N PHE A 46 -56.29 -0.17 25.30
CA PHE A 46 -56.30 0.69 24.11
C PHE A 46 -55.18 1.74 24.14
N LYS A 47 -54.92 2.33 25.32
CA LYS A 47 -53.81 3.28 25.50
C LYS A 47 -52.47 2.58 25.26
N GLY A 48 -52.26 1.42 25.89
CA GLY A 48 -51.05 0.61 25.75
C GLY A 48 -50.78 0.20 24.30
N ASN A 49 -51.80 -0.29 23.59
CA ASN A 49 -51.67 -0.68 22.19
C ASN A 49 -51.34 0.52 21.28
N ASN A 50 -51.95 1.67 21.53
CA ASN A 50 -51.60 2.87 20.80
C ASN A 50 -50.16 3.37 21.07
N GLU A 51 -49.66 3.26 22.29
CA GLU A 51 -48.26 3.61 22.62
C GLU A 51 -47.30 2.65 21.91
N ARG A 52 -47.56 1.34 21.99
CA ARG A 52 -46.81 0.30 21.27
C ARG A 52 -46.76 0.55 19.77
N ILE A 53 -47.87 0.93 19.13
CA ILE A 53 -47.89 1.23 17.69
C ILE A 53 -47.03 2.44 17.31
N LYS A 54 -47.02 3.50 18.15
CA LYS A 54 -46.15 4.67 17.91
C LYS A 54 -44.67 4.31 18.03
N GLU A 55 -44.34 3.51 19.05
CA GLU A 55 -42.98 3.02 19.25
C GLU A 55 -42.55 2.12 18.09
N LEU A 56 -43.42 1.21 17.67
CA LEU A 56 -43.20 0.31 16.54
C LEU A 56 -42.91 1.08 15.25
N GLU A 57 -43.73 2.08 14.94
CA GLU A 57 -43.55 2.96 13.77
C GLU A 57 -42.20 3.69 13.82
N LYS A 58 -41.82 4.21 14.99
CA LYS A 58 -40.51 4.88 15.16
C LYS A 58 -39.36 3.90 14.91
N SER A 59 -39.40 2.74 15.56
CA SER A 59 -38.35 1.71 15.46
C SER A 59 -38.23 1.15 14.05
N TYR A 60 -39.34 0.91 13.35
CA TYR A 60 -39.33 0.40 11.97
C TYR A 60 -38.87 1.42 10.95
N ASN A 61 -39.25 2.69 11.09
CA ASN A 61 -38.70 3.74 10.23
C ASN A 61 -37.18 3.89 10.41
N GLU A 62 -36.69 3.78 11.64
CA GLU A 62 -35.26 3.83 11.92
C GLU A 62 -34.53 2.57 11.39
N ALA A 63 -35.09 1.38 11.61
CA ALA A 63 -34.54 0.14 11.09
C ALA A 63 -34.46 0.15 9.55
N ALA A 64 -35.52 0.58 8.87
CA ALA A 64 -35.51 0.73 7.41
C ALA A 64 -34.47 1.76 6.94
N ARG A 65 -34.32 2.89 7.65
CA ARG A 65 -33.30 3.91 7.34
C ARG A 65 -31.88 3.34 7.46
N LEU A 66 -31.58 2.64 8.55
CA LEU A 66 -30.27 2.03 8.79
C LEU A 66 -29.99 0.91 7.79
N ALA A 67 -30.97 0.04 7.52
CA ALA A 67 -30.84 -1.02 6.53
C ALA A 67 -30.56 -0.45 5.12
N ARG A 68 -31.25 0.61 4.69
CA ARG A 68 -30.95 1.28 3.41
C ARG A 68 -29.55 1.89 3.37
N ALA A 69 -29.08 2.44 4.48
CA ALA A 69 -27.72 2.96 4.55
C ALA A 69 -26.70 1.83 4.36
N LEU A 70 -26.87 0.74 5.12
CA LEU A 70 -26.03 -0.46 5.00
C LEU A 70 -26.05 -1.03 3.57
N MET A 71 -27.22 -1.15 2.95
CA MET A 71 -27.33 -1.68 1.57
C MET A 71 -26.64 -0.80 0.53
N ARG A 72 -26.63 0.52 0.69
CA ARG A 72 -25.86 1.41 -0.20
C ARG A 72 -24.37 1.21 -0.05
N ASP A 73 -23.89 1.05 1.18
CA ASP A 73 -22.47 0.82 1.45
C ASP A 73 -22.03 -0.55 0.91
N GLU A 74 -22.85 -1.58 1.10
CA GLU A 74 -22.63 -2.92 0.54
C GLU A 74 -22.65 -2.93 -0.99
N GLN A 75 -23.58 -2.21 -1.62
CA GLN A 75 -23.63 -2.09 -3.08
C GLN A 75 -22.41 -1.34 -3.65
N SER A 76 -21.95 -0.30 -2.94
CA SER A 76 -20.72 0.41 -3.28
C SER A 76 -19.51 -0.53 -3.21
N TYR A 77 -19.43 -1.35 -2.16
CA TYR A 77 -18.38 -2.34 -2.01
C TYR A 77 -18.43 -3.42 -3.09
N ALA A 78 -19.62 -3.93 -3.43
CA ALA A 78 -19.81 -4.89 -4.51
C ALA A 78 -19.28 -4.33 -5.85
N SER A 79 -19.66 -3.10 -6.17
CA SER A 79 -19.19 -2.40 -7.38
C SER A 79 -17.67 -2.23 -7.40
N ALA A 80 -17.07 -1.87 -6.26
CA ALA A 80 -15.62 -1.74 -6.14
C ALA A 80 -14.89 -3.09 -6.30
N SER A 81 -15.44 -4.17 -5.75
CA SER A 81 -14.89 -5.53 -5.87
C SER A 81 -14.96 -6.03 -7.31
N LEU A 82 -16.07 -5.80 -8.01
CA LEU A 82 -16.20 -6.11 -9.44
C LEU A 82 -15.18 -5.34 -10.29
N ALA A 83 -15.08 -4.02 -10.08
CA ALA A 83 -14.11 -3.18 -10.78
C ALA A 83 -12.66 -3.62 -10.50
N MET A 84 -12.34 -3.98 -9.27
CA MET A 84 -11.03 -4.54 -8.91
C MET A 84 -10.76 -5.85 -9.64
N GLY A 85 -11.76 -6.74 -9.73
CA GLY A 85 -11.67 -7.97 -10.52
C GLY A 85 -11.34 -7.69 -11.99
N GLU A 86 -12.06 -6.76 -12.62
CA GLU A 86 -11.79 -6.35 -14.00
C GLU A 86 -10.37 -5.82 -14.21
N GLN A 87 -9.90 -4.96 -13.30
CA GLN A 87 -8.53 -4.42 -13.38
C GLN A 87 -7.47 -5.50 -13.20
N LEU A 88 -7.64 -6.41 -12.23
CA LEU A 88 -6.72 -7.52 -12.00
C LEU A 88 -6.66 -8.46 -13.22
N SER A 89 -7.82 -8.76 -13.82
CA SER A 89 -7.88 -9.56 -15.05
C SER A 89 -7.17 -8.85 -16.22
N ALA A 90 -7.38 -7.54 -16.38
CA ALA A 90 -6.74 -6.75 -17.42
C ALA A 90 -5.22 -6.61 -17.26
N ILE A 91 -4.70 -6.64 -16.03
CA ILE A 91 -3.25 -6.67 -15.74
C ILE A 91 -2.69 -8.08 -15.96
N GLY A 92 -3.42 -9.10 -15.54
CA GLY A 92 -3.04 -10.50 -15.64
C GLY A 92 -3.09 -11.09 -17.05
N ALA A 93 -3.56 -10.33 -18.05
CA ALA A 93 -3.63 -10.74 -19.44
C ALA A 93 -2.25 -11.23 -19.94
N PRO A 94 -2.19 -12.36 -20.67
CA PRO A 94 -0.95 -13.02 -21.06
C PRO A 94 -0.02 -12.16 -21.93
N GLU A 95 -0.59 -11.17 -22.63
CA GLU A 95 0.16 -10.20 -23.43
C GLU A 95 1.00 -9.25 -22.55
N LYS A 96 0.54 -8.93 -21.34
CA LYS A 96 1.18 -7.97 -20.43
C LYS A 96 2.11 -8.64 -19.43
N LEU A 97 1.76 -9.83 -18.96
CA LEU A 97 2.53 -10.53 -17.93
C LEU A 97 2.71 -12.01 -18.28
N LYS A 98 3.88 -12.36 -18.82
CA LYS A 98 4.24 -13.74 -19.21
C LYS A 98 4.66 -14.64 -18.03
N SER A 99 4.79 -14.09 -16.82
CA SER A 99 5.19 -14.84 -15.62
C SER A 99 3.99 -15.47 -14.90
N ILE A 100 4.24 -16.31 -13.89
CA ILE A 100 3.18 -16.91 -13.04
C ILE A 100 2.26 -15.87 -12.37
N ALA A 101 2.71 -14.62 -12.26
CA ALA A 101 1.90 -13.54 -11.71
C ALA A 101 0.70 -13.20 -12.61
N GLY A 102 0.75 -13.46 -13.93
CA GLY A 102 -0.39 -13.24 -14.83
C GLY A 102 -1.58 -14.14 -14.45
N PRO A 103 -1.42 -15.48 -14.52
CA PRO A 103 -2.43 -16.43 -14.06
C PRO A 103 -2.89 -16.19 -12.61
N ALA A 104 -1.99 -15.82 -11.69
CA ALA A 104 -2.35 -15.50 -10.32
C ALA A 104 -3.29 -14.30 -10.20
N LEU A 105 -3.01 -13.22 -10.93
CA LEU A 105 -3.89 -12.04 -10.97
C LEU A 105 -5.25 -12.36 -11.57
N VAL A 106 -5.32 -13.22 -12.60
CA VAL A 106 -6.58 -13.70 -13.17
C VAL A 106 -7.37 -14.55 -12.16
N GLN A 107 -6.70 -15.40 -11.39
CA GLN A 107 -7.35 -16.18 -10.33
C GLN A 107 -7.91 -15.28 -9.22
N PHE A 108 -7.13 -14.30 -8.76
CA PHE A 108 -7.60 -13.31 -7.79
C PHE A 108 -8.73 -12.44 -8.33
N ALA A 109 -8.69 -12.10 -9.62
CA ALA A 109 -9.77 -11.40 -10.29
C ALA A 109 -11.08 -12.20 -10.23
N GLY A 110 -11.03 -13.50 -10.54
CA GLY A 110 -12.20 -14.39 -10.46
C GLY A 110 -12.80 -14.44 -9.06
N VAL A 111 -11.96 -14.48 -8.02
CA VAL A 111 -12.43 -14.42 -6.62
C VAL A 111 -13.09 -13.08 -6.31
N GLN A 112 -12.48 -11.95 -6.71
CA GLN A 112 -13.09 -10.63 -6.52
C GLN A 112 -14.43 -10.50 -7.25
N THR A 113 -14.52 -10.96 -8.50
CA THR A 113 -15.77 -10.95 -9.26
C THR A 113 -16.85 -11.76 -8.56
N THR A 114 -16.52 -12.95 -8.07
CA THR A 114 -17.48 -13.83 -7.39
C THR A 114 -17.94 -13.24 -6.05
N LEU A 115 -17.02 -12.64 -5.28
CA LEU A 115 -17.36 -11.95 -4.04
C LEU A 115 -18.26 -10.73 -4.29
N GLY A 116 -17.98 -9.96 -5.35
CA GLY A 116 -18.81 -8.84 -5.79
C GLY A 116 -20.23 -9.30 -6.16
N GLN A 117 -20.36 -10.35 -6.95
CA GLN A 117 -21.66 -10.94 -7.34
C GLN A 117 -22.46 -11.44 -6.12
N ALA A 118 -21.82 -12.18 -5.22
CA ALA A 118 -22.47 -12.66 -3.99
C ALA A 118 -22.98 -11.51 -3.11
N ARG A 119 -22.29 -10.36 -3.10
CA ARG A 119 -22.78 -9.15 -2.40
C ARG A 119 -23.94 -8.49 -3.12
N GLU A 120 -23.94 -8.43 -4.45
CA GLU A 120 -25.09 -7.91 -5.20
C GLU A 120 -26.36 -8.75 -4.97
N GLU A 121 -26.23 -10.07 -4.94
CA GLU A 121 -27.33 -10.99 -4.62
C GLU A 121 -27.84 -10.76 -3.20
N PHE A 122 -26.95 -10.69 -2.21
CA PHE A 122 -27.30 -10.32 -0.84
C PHE A 122 -28.05 -8.99 -0.77
N CYS A 123 -27.56 -7.95 -1.46
CA CYS A 123 -28.22 -6.63 -1.47
C CYS A 123 -29.64 -6.70 -2.05
N LYS A 124 -29.85 -7.49 -3.11
CA LYS A 124 -31.19 -7.69 -3.71
C LYS A 124 -32.14 -8.35 -2.72
N GLU A 125 -31.69 -9.40 -2.04
CA GLU A 125 -32.50 -10.11 -1.05
C GLU A 125 -32.76 -9.26 0.20
N ALA A 126 -31.74 -8.58 0.73
CA ALA A 126 -31.86 -7.72 1.89
C ALA A 126 -32.75 -6.48 1.64
N MET A 127 -32.79 -5.97 0.41
CA MET A 127 -33.74 -4.92 0.02
C MET A 127 -35.21 -5.39 0.09
N SER A 128 -35.47 -6.69 -0.06
CA SER A 128 -36.83 -7.23 0.13
C SER A 128 -37.32 -7.06 1.58
N TYR A 129 -36.44 -7.23 2.57
CA TYR A 129 -36.73 -6.99 3.99
C TYR A 129 -37.05 -5.51 4.26
N VAL A 130 -36.26 -4.59 3.69
CA VAL A 130 -36.53 -3.14 3.79
C VAL A 130 -37.91 -2.81 3.23
N ASN A 131 -38.21 -3.31 2.03
CA ASN A 131 -39.50 -3.08 1.36
C ASN A 131 -40.66 -3.67 2.17
N ALA A 132 -40.47 -4.80 2.84
CA ALA A 132 -41.48 -5.43 3.67
C ALA A 132 -41.78 -4.61 4.94
N ILE A 133 -40.76 -4.08 5.62
CA ILE A 133 -40.94 -3.19 6.78
C ILE A 133 -41.68 -1.91 6.37
N GLU A 134 -41.30 -1.33 5.25
CA GLU A 134 -41.93 -0.12 4.73
C GLU A 134 -43.38 -0.37 4.34
N ARG A 135 -43.65 -1.50 3.67
CA ARG A 135 -45.01 -1.94 3.34
C ARG A 135 -45.83 -2.12 4.62
N PHE A 136 -45.34 -2.84 5.61
CA PHE A 136 -46.02 -3.03 6.89
C PHE A 136 -46.31 -1.70 7.61
N THR A 137 -45.35 -0.77 7.60
CA THR A 137 -45.51 0.57 8.20
C THR A 137 -46.57 1.39 7.44
N LYS A 138 -46.57 1.32 6.12
CA LYS A 138 -47.49 2.07 5.26
C LYS A 138 -48.89 1.48 5.20
N GLU A 139 -49.03 0.17 5.27
CA GLU A 139 -50.30 -0.53 5.13
C GLU A 139 -50.90 -0.75 6.51
N GLU A 140 -50.26 -1.48 7.41
CA GLU A 140 -50.86 -1.86 8.69
C GLU A 140 -50.82 -0.74 9.73
N ILE A 141 -49.66 -0.16 10.01
CA ILE A 141 -49.53 0.89 11.04
C ILE A 141 -50.33 2.13 10.63
N THR A 142 -50.25 2.57 9.37
CA THR A 142 -50.99 3.74 8.91
C THR A 142 -52.51 3.52 8.93
N LEU A 143 -53.01 2.31 8.59
CA LEU A 143 -54.43 1.99 8.70
C LEU A 143 -54.89 2.02 10.17
N ALA A 144 -54.11 1.45 11.09
CA ALA A 144 -54.41 1.51 12.53
C ALA A 144 -54.45 2.97 13.04
N ARG A 145 -53.49 3.81 12.63
CA ARG A 145 -53.48 5.25 12.96
C ARG A 145 -54.69 6.00 12.39
N ARG A 146 -55.11 5.68 11.16
CA ARG A 146 -56.32 6.25 10.54
C ARG A 146 -57.59 5.83 11.28
N ALA A 147 -57.71 4.56 11.67
CA ALA A 147 -58.83 4.07 12.47
C ALA A 147 -58.92 4.81 13.82
N LYS A 148 -57.78 4.97 14.51
CA LYS A 148 -57.69 5.78 15.74
C LYS A 148 -58.12 7.24 15.51
N GLN A 149 -57.68 7.86 14.42
CA GLN A 149 -58.04 9.24 14.11
C GLN A 149 -59.56 9.40 13.89
N ARG A 150 -60.19 8.48 13.15
CA ARG A 150 -61.66 8.45 12.97
C ARG A 150 -62.39 8.25 14.29
N PHE A 151 -61.85 7.39 15.15
CA PHE A 151 -62.38 7.21 16.50
C PHE A 151 -62.31 8.52 17.30
N ARG A 152 -61.18 9.24 17.26
CA ARG A 152 -61.02 10.55 17.94
C ARG A 152 -62.06 11.57 17.46
N GLU A 153 -62.32 11.62 16.16
CA GLU A 153 -63.37 12.48 15.59
C GLU A 153 -64.77 12.09 16.09
N SER A 154 -65.08 10.79 16.15
CA SER A 154 -66.36 10.32 16.68
C SER A 154 -66.54 10.59 18.17
N ARG A 155 -65.45 10.57 18.95
CA ARG A 155 -65.44 10.94 20.36
C ARG A 155 -65.79 12.41 20.55
N ILE A 156 -65.17 13.31 19.80
CA ILE A 156 -65.48 14.75 19.86
C ILE A 156 -66.97 14.99 19.56
N GLN A 157 -67.54 14.27 18.59
CA GLN A 157 -68.97 14.34 18.27
C GLN A 157 -69.84 13.86 19.42
N PHE A 158 -69.46 12.74 20.06
CA PHE A 158 -70.15 12.20 21.23
C PHE A 158 -70.09 13.15 22.43
N ASP A 159 -68.91 13.67 22.77
CA ASP A 159 -68.72 14.61 23.88
C ASP A 159 -69.55 15.89 23.64
N THR A 160 -69.55 16.41 22.41
CA THR A 160 -70.36 17.58 22.02
C THR A 160 -71.85 17.29 22.18
N ALA A 161 -72.34 16.16 21.68
CA ALA A 161 -73.75 15.76 21.80
C ALA A 161 -74.15 15.54 23.27
N SER A 162 -73.25 14.97 24.08
CA SER A 162 -73.46 14.74 25.52
C SER A 162 -73.55 16.07 26.29
N SER A 163 -72.65 17.03 26.02
CA SER A 163 -72.70 18.35 26.65
C SER A 163 -73.95 19.13 26.22
N GLN A 164 -74.37 19.04 24.96
CA GLN A 164 -75.61 19.65 24.49
C GLN A 164 -76.84 19.07 25.19
N LEU A 165 -76.93 17.74 25.30
CA LEU A 165 -78.01 17.07 26.03
C LEU A 165 -78.03 17.49 27.51
N GLN A 166 -76.86 17.50 28.17
CA GLN A 166 -76.75 17.91 29.57
C GLN A 166 -77.17 19.38 29.77
N SER A 167 -76.79 20.27 28.85
CA SER A 167 -77.21 21.68 28.86
C SER A 167 -78.73 21.81 28.71
N GLN A 168 -79.35 21.06 27.80
CA GLN A 168 -80.81 21.06 27.61
C GLN A 168 -81.55 20.49 28.83
N LEU A 169 -81.02 19.43 29.46
CA LEU A 169 -81.58 18.88 30.69
C LEU A 169 -81.51 19.88 31.86
N SER A 170 -80.43 20.68 31.93
CA SER A 170 -80.26 21.69 32.98
C SER A 170 -81.10 22.95 32.77
N SER A 171 -81.52 23.26 31.53
CA SER A 171 -82.13 24.55 31.20
C SER A 171 -83.60 24.69 31.59
N LYS A 172 -84.24 23.65 32.18
CA LYS A 172 -85.69 23.61 32.49
C LYS A 172 -86.54 24.17 31.33
N THR A 173 -86.18 23.85 30.09
CA THR A 173 -86.89 24.33 28.91
C THR A 173 -88.09 23.42 28.62
N ASP A 174 -89.29 24.00 28.57
CA ASP A 174 -90.55 23.30 28.20
C ASP A 174 -90.66 23.01 26.70
N LYS A 175 -89.55 22.62 26.06
CA LYS A 175 -89.51 22.29 24.63
C LYS A 175 -89.21 20.81 24.41
N PRO A 176 -90.21 19.91 24.55
CA PRO A 176 -90.04 18.47 24.38
C PRO A 176 -89.37 18.07 23.07
N LEU A 177 -89.63 18.80 21.98
CA LEU A 177 -89.07 18.51 20.66
C LEU A 177 -87.55 18.74 20.59
N GLU A 178 -87.06 19.82 21.21
CA GLU A 178 -85.61 20.11 21.26
C GLU A 178 -84.88 19.08 22.12
N LEU A 179 -85.50 18.67 23.24
CA LEU A 179 -84.97 17.61 24.10
C LEU A 179 -84.92 16.26 23.38
N PHE A 180 -85.99 15.87 22.69
CA PHE A 180 -86.04 14.63 21.90
C PHE A 180 -84.97 14.61 20.79
N SER A 181 -84.78 15.75 20.10
CA SER A 181 -83.72 15.91 19.10
C SER A 181 -82.33 15.74 19.71
N ALA A 182 -82.07 16.35 20.88
CA ALA A 182 -80.81 16.21 21.60
C ALA A 182 -80.54 14.76 22.03
N TYR A 183 -81.56 14.05 22.53
CA TYR A 183 -81.46 12.61 22.85
C TYR A 183 -81.13 11.77 21.62
N THR A 184 -81.83 12.00 20.51
CA THR A 184 -81.60 11.26 19.26
C THR A 184 -80.18 11.47 18.75
N HIS A 185 -79.70 12.72 18.76
CA HIS A 185 -78.33 13.05 18.36
C HIS A 185 -77.29 12.42 19.30
N TYR A 186 -77.53 12.43 20.62
CA TYR A 186 -76.69 11.75 21.60
C TYR A 186 -76.58 10.24 21.34
N HIS A 187 -77.72 9.56 21.16
CA HIS A 187 -77.73 8.10 20.93
C HIS A 187 -77.06 7.73 19.61
N TYR A 188 -77.27 8.51 18.55
CA TYR A 188 -76.58 8.33 17.28
C TYR A 188 -75.05 8.50 17.43
N ALA A 189 -74.62 9.57 18.09
CA ALA A 189 -73.21 9.84 18.34
C ALA A 189 -72.57 8.74 19.22
N LYS A 190 -73.27 8.25 20.25
CA LYS A 190 -72.84 7.16 21.13
C LYS A 190 -72.63 5.85 20.36
N ARG A 191 -73.58 5.47 19.49
CA ARG A 191 -73.47 4.28 18.66
C ARG A 191 -72.28 4.37 17.70
N LYS A 192 -72.10 5.53 17.06
CA LYS A 192 -70.97 5.80 16.16
C LYS A 192 -69.64 5.75 16.90
N TYR A 193 -69.57 6.34 18.09
CA TYR A 193 -68.41 6.29 18.99
C TYR A 193 -68.02 4.85 19.35
N ASN A 194 -68.96 4.06 19.86
CA ASN A 194 -68.71 2.66 20.24
C ASN A 194 -68.21 1.82 19.05
N ARG A 195 -68.85 1.98 17.87
CA ARG A 195 -68.41 1.27 16.65
C ARG A 195 -66.97 1.63 16.27
N ARG A 196 -66.62 2.92 16.29
CA ARG A 196 -65.27 3.36 15.94
C ARG A 196 -64.24 2.98 17.01
N LEU A 197 -64.63 2.90 18.28
CA LEU A 197 -63.77 2.43 19.36
C LEU A 197 -63.37 0.97 19.13
N ILE A 198 -64.35 0.10 18.85
CA ILE A 198 -64.09 -1.32 18.55
C ILE A 198 -63.22 -1.45 17.30
N GLU A 199 -63.55 -0.74 16.22
CA GLU A 199 -62.76 -0.74 14.98
C GLU A 199 -61.30 -0.30 15.23
N ALA A 200 -61.09 0.78 15.97
CA ALA A 200 -59.75 1.25 16.29
C ALA A 200 -59.01 0.30 17.23
N SER A 201 -59.69 -0.29 18.21
CA SER A 201 -59.10 -1.27 19.14
C SER A 201 -58.62 -2.51 18.41
N ASN A 202 -59.49 -3.10 17.59
CA ASN A 202 -59.16 -4.28 16.80
C ASN A 202 -57.98 -3.98 15.86
N ARG A 203 -58.03 -2.88 15.10
CA ARG A 203 -56.93 -2.52 14.19
C ARG A 203 -55.60 -2.26 14.88
N LEU A 204 -55.62 -1.73 16.11
CA LEU A 204 -54.40 -1.57 16.89
C LEU A 204 -53.88 -2.92 17.39
N SER A 205 -54.75 -3.83 17.83
CA SER A 205 -54.36 -5.19 18.25
C SER A 205 -53.85 -6.00 17.06
N ASP A 206 -54.59 -6.04 15.96
CA ASP A 206 -54.24 -6.74 14.73
C ASP A 206 -52.85 -6.33 14.25
N ALA A 207 -52.55 -5.02 14.21
CA ALA A 207 -51.23 -4.53 13.80
C ALA A 207 -50.11 -4.91 14.80
N ILE A 208 -50.41 -5.06 16.10
CA ILE A 208 -49.44 -5.53 17.10
C ILE A 208 -49.19 -7.03 16.94
N GLU A 209 -50.22 -7.83 16.69
CA GLU A 209 -50.12 -9.28 16.51
C GLU A 209 -49.44 -9.62 15.17
N MET A 210 -49.81 -8.92 14.09
CA MET A 210 -49.23 -9.14 12.76
C MET A 210 -47.73 -8.90 12.70
N LYS A 211 -47.20 -7.99 13.55
CA LYS A 211 -45.76 -7.71 13.59
C LYS A 211 -44.95 -8.96 13.96
N GLU A 212 -45.52 -9.86 14.78
CA GLU A 212 -44.80 -10.99 15.36
C GLU A 212 -44.41 -12.03 14.32
N PHE A 213 -45.20 -12.16 13.24
CA PHE A 213 -44.89 -13.10 12.17
C PHE A 213 -44.44 -12.40 10.89
N VAL A 214 -45.08 -11.31 10.45
CA VAL A 214 -44.73 -10.66 9.16
C VAL A 214 -43.30 -10.13 9.17
N VAL A 215 -42.92 -9.40 10.22
CA VAL A 215 -41.58 -8.80 10.29
C VAL A 215 -40.54 -9.85 10.65
N LEU A 216 -40.89 -10.81 11.50
CA LEU A 216 -40.01 -11.91 11.85
C LEU A 216 -39.66 -12.78 10.64
N GLU A 217 -40.64 -13.11 9.79
CA GLU A 217 -40.42 -13.87 8.56
C GLU A 217 -39.38 -13.19 7.66
N HIS A 218 -39.55 -11.89 7.39
CA HIS A 218 -38.62 -11.15 6.54
C HIS A 218 -37.25 -10.95 7.21
N TYR A 219 -37.20 -10.84 8.54
CA TYR A 219 -35.93 -10.79 9.27
C TYR A 219 -35.18 -12.12 9.19
N VAL A 220 -35.88 -13.25 9.30
CA VAL A 220 -35.30 -14.59 9.10
C VAL A 220 -34.77 -14.75 7.68
N GLN A 221 -35.51 -14.28 6.67
CA GLN A 221 -35.05 -14.26 5.29
C GLN A 221 -33.78 -13.41 5.11
N TYR A 222 -33.74 -12.21 5.71
CA TYR A 222 -32.54 -11.37 5.73
C TYR A 222 -31.33 -12.08 6.37
N MET A 223 -31.51 -12.71 7.53
CA MET A 223 -30.45 -13.44 8.23
C MET A 223 -29.95 -14.63 7.42
N ARG A 224 -30.86 -15.31 6.70
CA ARG A 224 -30.51 -16.40 5.80
C ARG A 224 -29.69 -15.89 4.61
N ALA A 225 -30.12 -14.82 3.95
CA ALA A 225 -29.37 -14.18 2.87
C ALA A 225 -27.95 -13.79 3.32
N GLN A 226 -27.83 -13.22 4.53
CA GLN A 226 -26.54 -12.88 5.11
C GLN A 226 -25.66 -14.11 5.35
N LEU A 227 -26.23 -15.20 5.87
CA LEU A 227 -25.50 -16.45 6.09
C LEU A 227 -25.03 -17.08 4.77
N GLU A 228 -25.89 -17.11 3.76
CA GLU A 228 -25.55 -17.64 2.43
C GLU A 228 -24.44 -16.82 1.77
N HIS A 229 -24.50 -15.49 1.86
CA HIS A 229 -23.44 -14.59 1.43
C HIS A 229 -22.10 -14.88 2.13
N LEU A 230 -22.09 -14.94 3.46
CA LEU A 230 -20.87 -15.20 4.24
C LEU A 230 -20.30 -16.59 3.96
N ARG A 231 -21.17 -17.59 3.76
CA ARG A 231 -20.76 -18.96 3.42
C ARG A 231 -20.11 -19.01 2.04
N ALA A 232 -20.70 -18.35 1.05
CA ALA A 232 -20.12 -18.26 -0.30
C ALA A 232 -18.75 -17.59 -0.24
N ALA A 233 -18.65 -16.44 0.45
CA ALA A 233 -17.39 -15.73 0.61
C ALA A 233 -16.31 -16.59 1.29
N TYR A 234 -16.65 -17.27 2.38
CA TYR A 234 -15.75 -18.19 3.08
C TYR A 234 -15.27 -19.31 2.17
N GLN A 235 -16.17 -19.97 1.44
CA GLN A 235 -15.82 -21.08 0.56
C GLN A 235 -14.83 -20.65 -0.54
N HIS A 236 -15.03 -19.48 -1.15
CA HIS A 236 -14.11 -18.96 -2.17
C HIS A 236 -12.73 -18.59 -1.60
N LEU A 237 -12.69 -17.97 -0.43
CA LEU A 237 -11.42 -17.63 0.24
C LEU A 237 -10.68 -18.88 0.72
N TYR A 238 -11.41 -19.86 1.25
CA TYR A 238 -10.84 -21.13 1.70
C TYR A 238 -10.19 -21.90 0.55
N ASN A 239 -10.87 -21.97 -0.60
CA ASN A 239 -10.32 -22.61 -1.80
C ASN A 239 -9.06 -21.90 -2.34
N LEU A 240 -8.86 -20.63 -2.00
CA LEU A 240 -7.71 -19.83 -2.42
C LEU A 240 -6.48 -20.01 -1.52
N ASP A 241 -6.65 -20.53 -0.30
CA ASP A 241 -5.60 -20.59 0.73
C ASP A 241 -4.37 -21.43 0.31
N SER A 242 -4.61 -22.63 -0.22
CA SER A 242 -3.54 -23.49 -0.75
C SER A 242 -2.78 -22.78 -1.88
N TYR A 243 -3.50 -22.10 -2.76
CA TYR A 243 -2.91 -21.37 -3.89
C TYR A 243 -2.08 -20.17 -3.43
N ILE A 244 -2.54 -19.42 -2.41
CA ILE A 244 -1.78 -18.32 -1.80
C ILE A 244 -0.47 -18.85 -1.20
N THR A 245 -0.52 -19.98 -0.52
CA THR A 245 0.67 -20.61 0.08
C THR A 245 1.71 -20.97 -0.99
N GLU A 246 1.27 -21.59 -2.09
CA GLU A 246 2.15 -21.89 -3.23
C GLU A 246 2.77 -20.63 -3.85
N LEU A 247 1.99 -19.56 -4.01
CA LEU A 247 2.49 -18.29 -4.52
C LEU A 247 3.50 -17.64 -3.58
N GLN A 248 3.30 -17.72 -2.26
CA GLN A 248 4.26 -17.21 -1.28
C GLN A 248 5.59 -17.96 -1.36
N MET A 249 5.55 -19.29 -1.46
CA MET A 249 6.74 -20.11 -1.66
C MET A 249 7.47 -19.75 -2.95
N TYR A 250 6.73 -19.54 -4.04
CA TYR A 250 7.30 -19.10 -5.32
C TYR A 250 7.97 -17.72 -5.20
N ILE A 251 7.32 -16.74 -4.56
CA ILE A 251 7.87 -15.39 -4.37
C ILE A 251 9.17 -15.45 -3.55
N HIS A 252 9.21 -16.28 -2.50
CA HIS A 252 10.42 -16.47 -1.70
C HIS A 252 11.57 -17.01 -2.55
N LYS A 253 11.32 -18.10 -3.29
CA LYS A 253 12.31 -18.72 -4.18
C LYS A 253 12.83 -17.75 -5.24
N GLN A 254 11.96 -16.92 -5.83
CA GLN A 254 12.38 -15.92 -6.80
C GLN A 254 13.27 -14.83 -6.19
N ARG A 255 13.00 -14.41 -4.95
CA ARG A 255 13.84 -13.45 -4.23
C ARG A 255 15.23 -14.01 -3.94
N GLU A 256 15.30 -15.28 -3.52
CA GLU A 256 16.57 -15.97 -3.29
C GLU A 256 17.39 -16.07 -4.58
N GLN A 257 16.79 -16.54 -5.68
CA GLN A 257 17.44 -16.63 -6.98
C GLN A 257 17.96 -15.26 -7.47
N SER A 258 17.15 -14.20 -7.31
CA SER A 258 17.59 -12.85 -7.67
C SER A 258 18.73 -12.34 -6.79
N ALA A 259 18.75 -12.69 -5.50
CA ALA A 259 19.82 -12.32 -4.58
C ALA A 259 21.12 -13.05 -4.92
N GLU A 260 21.05 -14.34 -5.21
CA GLU A 260 22.20 -15.16 -5.65
C GLU A 260 22.79 -14.65 -6.97
N GLN A 261 21.96 -14.36 -7.97
CA GLN A 261 22.42 -13.81 -9.25
C GLN A 261 23.10 -12.45 -9.06
N LYS A 262 22.56 -11.60 -8.18
CA LYS A 262 23.20 -10.31 -7.85
C LYS A 262 24.55 -10.53 -7.17
N ALA A 263 24.63 -11.44 -6.20
CA ALA A 263 25.87 -11.78 -5.51
C ALA A 263 26.94 -12.33 -6.46
N GLN A 264 26.56 -13.27 -7.35
CA GLN A 264 27.45 -13.82 -8.38
C GLN A 264 27.97 -12.72 -9.32
N LYS A 265 27.11 -11.80 -9.74
CA LYS A 265 27.50 -10.67 -10.61
C LYS A 265 28.45 -9.71 -9.90
N GLU A 266 28.25 -9.45 -8.61
CA GLU A 266 29.15 -8.62 -7.79
C GLU A 266 30.50 -9.31 -7.58
N GLU A 267 30.51 -10.62 -7.32
CA GLU A 267 31.74 -11.41 -7.17
C GLU A 267 32.55 -11.43 -8.47
N LEU A 268 31.90 -11.66 -9.62
CA LEU A 268 32.56 -11.59 -10.92
C LEU A 268 33.16 -10.21 -11.20
N LYS A 269 32.49 -9.12 -10.79
CA LYS A 269 33.02 -7.76 -10.89
C LYS A 269 34.26 -7.59 -10.02
N ARG A 270 34.26 -8.10 -8.79
CA ARG A 270 35.42 -8.07 -7.89
C ARG A 270 36.61 -8.81 -8.48
N GLN A 271 36.39 -10.02 -8.99
CA GLN A 271 37.45 -10.81 -9.65
C GLN A 271 38.04 -10.08 -10.86
N ARG A 272 37.20 -9.46 -11.70
CA ARG A 272 37.67 -8.64 -12.83
C ARG A 272 38.46 -7.42 -12.36
N ALA A 273 38.06 -6.76 -11.28
CA ALA A 273 38.79 -5.63 -10.73
C ALA A 273 40.17 -6.04 -10.20
N ILE A 274 40.26 -7.18 -9.50
CA ILE A 274 41.53 -7.74 -9.01
C ILE A 274 42.46 -8.06 -10.19
N LEU A 275 41.94 -8.74 -11.22
CA LEU A 275 42.73 -9.04 -12.43
C LEU A 275 43.17 -7.78 -13.18
N ALA A 276 42.32 -6.75 -13.24
CA ALA A 276 42.66 -5.48 -13.86
C ALA A 276 43.78 -4.76 -13.10
N GLU A 277 43.72 -4.74 -11.76
CA GLU A 277 44.77 -4.14 -10.93
C GLU A 277 46.10 -4.90 -11.05
N GLN A 278 46.06 -6.24 -11.06
CA GLN A 278 47.25 -7.08 -11.28
C GLN A 278 47.89 -6.85 -12.65
N ASN A 279 47.10 -6.57 -13.70
CA ASN A 279 47.60 -6.36 -15.05
C ASN A 279 47.83 -4.87 -15.42
N LYS A 280 47.62 -3.93 -14.49
CA LYS A 280 47.65 -2.49 -14.74
C LYS A 280 48.97 -1.98 -15.32
N TYR A 281 50.09 -2.54 -14.85
CA TYR A 281 51.44 -2.12 -15.26
C TYR A 281 52.04 -2.98 -16.37
N ARG A 282 51.33 -4.01 -16.82
CA ARG A 282 51.81 -4.92 -17.87
C ARG A 282 52.16 -4.18 -19.18
N PRO A 283 51.37 -3.21 -19.68
CA PRO A 283 51.74 -2.47 -20.89
C PRO A 283 53.02 -1.64 -20.73
N LEU A 284 53.28 -1.11 -19.53
CA LEU A 284 54.51 -0.37 -19.25
C LEU A 284 55.72 -1.30 -19.30
N VAL A 285 55.60 -2.51 -18.74
CA VAL A 285 56.64 -3.53 -18.79
C VAL A 285 56.88 -3.99 -20.23
N GLU A 286 55.83 -4.19 -21.01
CA GLU A 286 55.94 -4.52 -22.45
C GLU A 286 56.64 -3.40 -23.24
N LEU A 287 56.41 -2.13 -22.89
CA LEU A 287 57.11 -0.99 -23.49
C LEU A 287 58.60 -0.96 -23.11
N LEU A 288 58.94 -1.25 -21.85
CA LEU A 288 60.33 -1.37 -21.40
C LEU A 288 61.04 -2.58 -22.03
N ALA A 289 60.29 -3.62 -22.37
CA ALA A 289 60.79 -4.83 -23.00
C ALA A 289 60.91 -4.75 -24.54
N ASN A 290 60.65 -3.59 -25.13
CA ASN A 290 60.65 -3.44 -26.58
C ASN A 290 62.07 -3.64 -27.16
N PRO A 291 62.25 -4.44 -28.23
CA PRO A 291 63.55 -4.71 -28.84
C PRO A 291 64.33 -3.48 -29.32
N ASP A 292 63.65 -2.37 -29.65
CA ASP A 292 64.33 -1.14 -30.07
C ASP A 292 65.08 -0.46 -28.90
N LEU A 293 64.75 -0.82 -27.66
CA LEU A 293 65.31 -0.24 -26.45
C LEU A 293 65.19 1.29 -26.39
N ALA A 294 64.32 1.91 -27.19
CA ALA A 294 64.21 3.37 -27.29
C ALA A 294 63.85 4.01 -25.94
N VAL A 295 62.87 3.43 -25.23
CA VAL A 295 62.43 3.92 -23.92
C VAL A 295 63.50 3.67 -22.85
N VAL A 296 64.10 2.48 -22.86
CA VAL A 296 65.19 2.11 -21.94
C VAL A 296 66.40 3.02 -22.15
N GLY A 297 66.77 3.28 -23.40
CA GLY A 297 67.83 4.21 -23.80
C GLY A 297 67.52 5.64 -23.39
N ALA A 298 66.28 6.11 -23.59
CA ALA A 298 65.85 7.43 -23.14
C ALA A 298 66.01 7.59 -21.63
N ILE A 299 65.57 6.61 -20.83
CA ILE A 299 65.75 6.60 -19.37
C ILE A 299 67.25 6.63 -19.00
N CYS A 300 68.07 5.82 -19.67
CA CYS A 300 69.52 5.76 -19.45
C CYS A 300 70.24 7.09 -19.75
N VAL A 301 69.69 7.92 -20.64
CA VAL A 301 70.25 9.23 -21.01
C VAL A 301 69.70 10.34 -20.12
N SER A 302 68.41 10.31 -19.77
CA SER A 302 67.72 11.39 -19.06
C SER A 302 67.87 11.37 -17.54
N ALA A 303 68.40 10.29 -16.95
CA ALA A 303 68.39 10.10 -15.49
C ALA A 303 69.34 11.03 -14.68
N GLY A 304 70.18 11.84 -15.34
CA GLY A 304 70.94 12.91 -14.68
C GLY A 304 71.75 12.47 -13.46
N ALA A 305 71.59 13.18 -12.33
CA ALA A 305 72.32 12.91 -11.09
C ALA A 305 71.89 11.59 -10.40
N ASP A 306 70.65 11.12 -10.62
CA ASP A 306 70.07 9.93 -9.98
C ASP A 306 70.16 8.68 -10.88
N GLN A 307 71.08 8.68 -11.83
CA GLN A 307 71.21 7.64 -12.85
C GLN A 307 71.41 6.24 -12.26
N ALA A 308 72.27 6.09 -11.25
CA ALA A 308 72.54 4.78 -10.66
C ALA A 308 71.27 4.17 -10.03
N GLN A 309 70.52 4.96 -9.26
CA GLN A 309 69.29 4.50 -8.59
C GLN A 309 68.17 4.22 -9.59
N THR A 310 68.04 5.05 -10.62
CA THR A 310 67.04 4.87 -11.69
C THR A 310 67.29 3.58 -12.47
N LEU A 311 68.55 3.30 -12.80
CA LEU A 311 68.93 2.07 -13.51
C LEU A 311 68.77 0.83 -12.63
N GLU A 312 69.11 0.89 -11.36
CA GLU A 312 68.87 -0.20 -10.40
C GLU A 312 67.36 -0.50 -10.29
N THR A 313 66.51 0.54 -10.22
CA THR A 313 65.05 0.38 -10.19
C THR A 313 64.51 -0.22 -11.49
N LEU A 314 65.02 0.23 -12.64
CA LEU A 314 64.65 -0.31 -13.95
C LEU A 314 65.03 -1.80 -14.07
N VAL A 315 66.23 -2.18 -13.63
CA VAL A 315 66.68 -3.57 -13.61
C VAL A 315 65.83 -4.41 -12.64
N GLN A 316 65.47 -3.87 -11.48
CA GLN A 316 64.55 -4.55 -10.55
C GLN A 316 63.17 -4.81 -11.18
N ILE A 317 62.63 -3.83 -11.90
CA ILE A 317 61.38 -3.98 -12.65
C ILE A 317 61.53 -5.07 -13.71
N LEU A 318 62.57 -5.02 -14.55
CA LEU A 318 62.80 -6.05 -15.58
C LEU A 318 63.04 -7.44 -14.98
N ASP A 319 63.69 -7.53 -13.81
CA ASP A 319 64.02 -8.81 -13.16
C ASP A 319 62.79 -9.45 -12.52
N ALA A 320 61.88 -8.64 -11.99
CA ALA A 320 60.57 -9.09 -11.51
C ALA A 320 59.77 -9.80 -12.62
N TYR A 321 59.96 -9.40 -13.88
CA TYR A 321 59.35 -10.03 -15.06
C TYR A 321 60.27 -11.00 -15.80
N LYS A 322 61.49 -11.27 -15.31
CA LYS A 322 62.49 -12.15 -15.95
C LYS A 322 62.93 -11.71 -17.34
N LEU A 323 62.90 -10.40 -17.60
CA LEU A 323 63.27 -9.78 -18.88
C LEU A 323 64.65 -9.11 -18.87
N THR A 324 65.33 -9.05 -17.71
CA THR A 324 66.63 -8.38 -17.57
C THR A 324 67.70 -8.90 -18.53
N LEU A 325 67.96 -10.22 -18.54
CA LEU A 325 68.99 -10.82 -19.39
C LEU A 325 68.66 -10.69 -20.89
N PRO A 326 67.42 -10.98 -21.35
CA PRO A 326 67.03 -10.72 -22.73
C PRO A 326 67.27 -9.27 -23.18
N ILE A 327 66.93 -8.29 -22.34
CA ILE A 327 67.07 -6.87 -22.68
C ILE A 327 68.54 -6.44 -22.71
N ILE A 328 69.36 -6.92 -21.77
CA ILE A 328 70.81 -6.69 -21.81
C ILE A 328 71.41 -7.31 -23.07
N TYR A 329 71.03 -8.53 -23.44
CA TYR A 329 71.52 -9.19 -24.64
C TYR A 329 71.17 -8.43 -25.93
N ILE A 330 69.92 -7.95 -26.04
CA ILE A 330 69.50 -7.09 -27.15
C ILE A 330 70.33 -5.81 -27.19
N GLY A 331 70.59 -5.20 -26.03
CA GLY A 331 71.39 -3.98 -25.91
C GLY A 331 72.83 -4.19 -26.39
N ILE A 332 73.47 -5.29 -25.96
CA ILE A 332 74.81 -5.69 -26.40
C ILE A 332 74.83 -5.91 -27.91
N THR A 333 73.83 -6.63 -28.44
CA THR A 333 73.75 -6.94 -29.87
C THR A 333 73.60 -5.67 -30.71
N LYS A 334 72.73 -4.76 -30.30
CA LYS A 334 72.52 -3.46 -30.96
C LYS A 334 73.79 -2.62 -30.94
N GLU A 335 74.43 -2.51 -29.78
CA GLU A 335 75.69 -1.78 -29.63
C GLU A 335 76.82 -2.33 -30.50
N VAL A 336 76.98 -3.66 -30.57
CA VAL A 336 77.97 -4.31 -31.44
C VAL A 336 77.68 -4.02 -32.91
N SER A 337 76.41 -4.03 -33.32
CA SER A 337 76.02 -3.77 -34.70
C SER A 337 76.19 -2.31 -35.14
N GLU A 338 76.01 -1.36 -34.21
CA GLU A 338 76.10 0.09 -34.47
C GLU A 338 77.53 0.64 -34.34
N THR A 339 78.49 -0.17 -33.88
CA THR A 339 79.88 0.28 -33.65
C THR A 339 80.79 -0.02 -34.84
N ASP A 340 81.22 1.03 -35.55
CA ASP A 340 82.08 0.90 -36.73
C ASP A 340 83.54 0.49 -36.41
N THR A 341 84.02 0.78 -35.19
CA THR A 341 85.43 0.55 -34.81
C THR A 341 85.53 -0.20 -33.48
N ALA A 342 86.28 -1.30 -33.44
CA ALA A 342 86.46 -2.09 -32.21
C ALA A 342 87.02 -1.28 -31.02
N ALA A 343 87.77 -0.21 -31.28
CA ALA A 343 88.32 0.68 -30.26
C ALA A 343 87.27 1.56 -29.55
N THR A 344 86.03 1.62 -30.05
CA THR A 344 84.92 2.41 -29.49
C THR A 344 83.80 1.57 -28.91
N LEU A 345 83.88 0.24 -29.03
CA LEU A 345 82.90 -0.71 -28.51
C LEU A 345 82.88 -0.69 -26.96
N PHE A 346 81.69 -0.62 -26.35
CA PHE A 346 81.52 -0.57 -24.88
C PHE A 346 82.23 0.58 -24.17
N ARG A 347 82.46 1.71 -24.85
CA ARG A 347 82.86 2.94 -24.15
C ARG A 347 81.71 3.34 -23.22
N GLY A 348 82.02 3.51 -21.93
CA GLY A 348 81.12 3.41 -20.76
C GLY A 348 79.87 4.30 -20.64
N ASN A 349 79.31 4.81 -21.75
CA ASN A 349 78.09 5.60 -21.77
C ASN A 349 76.93 4.92 -22.55
N THR A 350 77.11 3.71 -23.07
CA THR A 350 76.06 3.00 -23.81
C THR A 350 74.98 2.42 -22.90
N THR A 351 73.77 2.26 -23.44
CA THR A 351 72.63 1.67 -22.75
C THR A 351 72.95 0.28 -22.22
N ALA A 352 73.63 -0.57 -23.01
CA ALA A 352 73.99 -1.91 -22.60
C ALA A 352 74.99 -1.90 -21.43
N THR A 353 76.05 -1.10 -21.51
CA THR A 353 77.05 -0.99 -20.43
C THR A 353 76.45 -0.47 -19.13
N LYS A 354 75.55 0.51 -19.20
CA LYS A 354 74.82 1.05 -18.04
C LYS A 354 73.91 0.01 -17.39
N LEU A 355 73.13 -0.73 -18.18
CA LEU A 355 72.26 -1.81 -17.68
C LEU A 355 73.07 -2.97 -17.08
N MET A 356 74.17 -3.38 -17.73
CA MET A 356 75.07 -4.39 -17.21
C MET A 356 75.70 -3.96 -15.88
N THR A 357 76.11 -2.71 -15.77
CA THR A 357 76.68 -2.15 -14.53
C THR A 357 75.63 -2.14 -13.41
N ALA A 358 74.39 -1.74 -13.70
CA ALA A 358 73.31 -1.76 -12.72
C ALA A 358 72.94 -3.19 -12.31
N PHE A 359 72.87 -4.12 -13.26
CA PHE A 359 72.60 -5.54 -12.98
C PHE A 359 73.70 -6.21 -12.16
N THR A 360 74.97 -5.99 -12.51
CA THR A 360 76.11 -6.51 -11.74
C THR A 360 76.21 -5.88 -10.35
N ARG A 361 75.81 -4.63 -10.16
CA ARG A 361 75.67 -4.05 -8.82
C ARG A 361 74.52 -4.68 -8.03
N LEU A 362 73.36 -4.87 -8.65
CA LEU A 362 72.17 -5.40 -7.99
C LEU A 362 72.32 -6.87 -7.61
N THR A 363 72.84 -7.70 -8.51
CA THR A 363 72.96 -9.16 -8.33
C THR A 363 74.38 -9.59 -7.96
N GLY A 364 75.38 -8.97 -8.57
CA GLY A 364 76.79 -9.31 -8.38
C GLY A 364 77.36 -8.85 -7.04
N ARG A 365 76.96 -7.69 -6.49
CA ARG A 365 77.44 -7.26 -5.16
C ARG A 365 77.00 -8.21 -4.04
N PRO A 366 75.71 -8.58 -3.90
CA PRO A 366 75.31 -9.59 -2.91
C PRO A 366 76.03 -10.92 -3.10
N TYR A 367 76.21 -11.34 -4.36
CA TYR A 367 76.93 -12.57 -4.69
C TYR A 367 78.40 -12.53 -4.27
N MET A 368 79.12 -11.45 -4.58
CA MET A 368 80.52 -11.27 -4.19
C MET A 368 80.68 -11.20 -2.67
N LEU A 369 79.78 -10.51 -1.96
CA LEU A 369 79.78 -10.50 -0.50
C LEU A 369 79.55 -11.92 0.04
N ALA A 370 78.53 -12.63 -0.44
CA ALA A 370 78.28 -14.00 0.00
C ALA A 370 79.46 -14.96 -0.25
N THR A 371 80.18 -14.76 -1.35
CA THR A 371 81.26 -15.67 -1.79
C THR A 371 82.63 -15.32 -1.20
N LEU A 372 82.97 -14.02 -1.15
CA LEU A 372 84.33 -13.55 -0.84
C LEU A 372 84.45 -12.92 0.54
N GLN A 373 83.34 -12.55 1.20
CA GLN A 373 83.40 -11.80 2.45
C GLN A 373 84.00 -12.63 3.60
N SER A 374 83.75 -13.93 3.66
CA SER A 374 84.38 -14.80 4.67
C SER A 374 85.90 -14.88 4.47
N LEU A 375 86.34 -15.09 3.23
CA LEU A 375 87.75 -15.15 2.86
C LEU A 375 88.47 -13.81 3.11
N MET A 376 87.83 -12.70 2.79
CA MET A 376 88.37 -11.36 3.06
C MET A 376 88.47 -11.07 4.55
N ASN A 377 87.49 -11.50 5.35
CA ASN A 377 87.54 -11.35 6.81
C ASN A 377 88.64 -12.21 7.44
N GLU A 378 88.84 -13.44 6.94
CA GLU A 378 89.95 -14.32 7.34
C GLU A 378 91.30 -13.69 6.99
N PHE A 379 91.43 -13.18 5.75
CA PHE A 379 92.62 -12.48 5.28
C PHE A 379 92.94 -11.24 6.13
N MET A 380 91.94 -10.40 6.42
CA MET A 380 92.10 -9.18 7.23
C MET A 380 92.40 -9.48 8.71
N ALA A 381 92.05 -10.67 9.21
CA ALA A 381 92.35 -11.08 10.58
C ALA A 381 93.77 -11.68 10.73
N SER A 382 94.40 -12.07 9.62
CA SER A 382 95.81 -12.51 9.61
C SER A 382 96.74 -11.28 9.62
N ASN A 383 97.71 -11.25 10.55
CA ASN A 383 98.67 -10.15 10.71
C ASN A 383 99.97 -10.40 9.90
N ASP A 384 99.92 -11.36 8.97
CA ASP A 384 101.04 -11.70 8.11
C ASP A 384 101.12 -10.64 7.00
N GLY A 385 102.22 -9.88 6.98
CA GLY A 385 102.48 -8.90 5.94
C GLY A 385 102.67 -9.59 4.59
N TYR A 386 101.63 -9.63 3.78
CA TYR A 386 101.71 -10.10 2.38
C TYR A 386 102.20 -8.98 1.47
N GLU A 387 103.44 -8.52 1.67
CA GLU A 387 104.10 -7.70 0.65
C GLU A 387 104.36 -8.57 -0.59
N VAL A 388 103.92 -8.11 -1.75
CA VAL A 388 104.40 -8.64 -3.02
C VAL A 388 105.86 -8.20 -3.12
N PHE A 389 106.78 -9.12 -2.81
CA PHE A 389 108.22 -8.86 -2.88
C PHE A 389 108.58 -8.16 -4.21
N ALA A 390 108.97 -6.90 -4.12
CA ALA A 390 109.57 -6.15 -5.21
C ALA A 390 111.05 -6.57 -5.36
N THR A 391 111.28 -7.83 -5.70
CA THR A 391 112.58 -8.29 -6.18
C THR A 391 112.52 -8.31 -7.70
N PRO A 392 113.34 -7.51 -8.41
CA PRO A 392 113.52 -7.68 -9.85
C PRO A 392 113.95 -9.11 -10.09
N LEU A 393 113.33 -9.78 -11.06
CA LEU A 393 113.73 -11.11 -11.51
C LEU A 393 115.24 -11.13 -11.80
N GLN A 394 116.03 -11.67 -10.88
CA GLN A 394 117.41 -12.03 -11.19
C GLN A 394 117.38 -13.18 -12.21
N PRO A 395 118.16 -13.10 -13.28
CA PRO A 395 118.19 -14.14 -14.30
C PRO A 395 118.68 -15.43 -13.65
N ARG A 396 117.92 -16.52 -13.80
CA ARG A 396 118.37 -17.86 -13.40
C ARG A 396 119.65 -18.19 -14.16
N GLY A 397 120.78 -18.08 -13.46
CA GLY A 397 122.04 -18.66 -13.85
C GLY A 397 121.86 -20.14 -14.11
N VAL A 398 122.32 -20.54 -15.29
CA VAL A 398 122.44 -21.92 -15.73
C VAL A 398 123.53 -22.57 -14.88
N HIS A 399 123.15 -23.52 -14.02
CA HIS A 399 124.08 -24.53 -13.53
C HIS A 399 123.63 -25.91 -14.02
N THR A 400 124.36 -26.33 -15.04
CA THR A 400 124.80 -27.67 -15.40
C THR A 400 124.66 -28.73 -14.31
N ASP A 401 124.02 -29.86 -14.67
CA ASP A 401 124.60 -31.21 -14.53
C ASP A 401 123.70 -32.29 -15.17
N ARG A 402 123.91 -32.55 -16.47
CA ARG A 402 124.34 -33.84 -17.04
C ARG A 402 124.34 -33.81 -18.56
#